data_AF-A0ABD0NXL9-F1
#
_entry.id   AF-A0ABD0NXL9-F1
#
_cell.length_a   1.000
_cell.length_b   1.000
_cell.length_c   1.000
_cell.angle_alpha   90.00
_cell.angle_beta   90.00
_cell.angle_gamma   90.00
#
_symmetry.space_group_name_H-M   'P 1'
#
loop_
_entity.id
_entity.type
_entity.pdbx_description
1 polymer ?
#
loop_
_entity_poly.entity_id
_entity_poly.type
_entity_poly.pdbx_seq_one_letter_code
_entity_poly.pdbx_strand_id
1 'polypeptide(L)' 'GRIFGKLKEENFFGPKEEVKLEAHIKVPSFAAGRVIGKGGKTVNELQNLTSAEVVVPRDQTPDENDQVVVKITGHFYASQ' A
#
# COMPACT_ATOMS: atom_id res chain seq x y z
N GLY A 1 -2.78 12.91 -1.35
CA GLY A 1 -3.31 13.89 -0.39
C GLY A 1 -4.61 14.57 -0.82
N ARG A 2 -4.57 15.83 -1.31
CA ARG A 2 -5.77 16.65 -1.59
C ARG A 2 -6.51 16.35 -2.90
N ILE A 3 -5.78 15.84 -3.90
CA ILE A 3 -6.31 15.62 -5.24
C ILE A 3 -7.25 14.41 -5.26
N PHE A 4 -6.87 13.31 -4.58
CA PHE A 4 -7.73 12.13 -4.38
C PHE A 4 -9.04 12.46 -3.65
N GLY A 5 -9.00 13.35 -2.64
CA GLY A 5 -10.20 13.81 -1.94
C GLY A 5 -11.17 14.52 -2.87
N LYS A 6 -10.65 15.46 -3.70
CA LYS A 6 -11.46 16.17 -4.70
C LYS A 6 -11.97 15.26 -5.80
N LEU A 7 -11.16 14.33 -6.31
CA LEU A 7 -11.56 13.37 -7.34
C LEU A 7 -12.67 12.42 -6.87
N LYS A 8 -12.71 12.11 -5.56
CA LYS A 8 -13.79 11.34 -4.93
C LYS A 8 -15.06 12.16 -4.71
N GLU A 9 -14.93 13.45 -4.36
CA GLU A 9 -16.07 14.36 -4.19
C GLU A 9 -16.76 14.71 -5.52
N GLU A 10 -16.03 14.74 -6.63
CA GLU A 10 -16.58 15.15 -7.93
C GLU A 10 -17.20 14.01 -8.76
N ASN A 11 -17.44 12.82 -8.18
CA ASN A 11 -18.10 11.69 -8.87
C ASN A 11 -17.51 11.34 -10.25
N PHE A 12 -16.22 11.60 -10.49
CA PHE A 12 -15.56 11.27 -11.76
C PHE A 12 -15.41 9.74 -11.97
N PHE A 13 -15.56 8.95 -10.91
CA PHE A 13 -15.50 7.50 -10.94
C PHE A 13 -16.88 6.93 -10.62
N GLY A 14 -17.61 6.52 -11.66
CA GLY A 14 -18.84 5.75 -11.49
C GLY A 14 -18.55 4.41 -10.79
N PRO A 15 -19.52 3.82 -10.07
CA PRO A 15 -19.34 2.65 -9.19
C PRO A 15 -18.99 1.32 -9.90
N LYS A 16 -18.53 1.34 -11.16
CA LYS A 16 -18.38 0.14 -11.99
C LYS A 16 -16.96 -0.23 -12.43
N GLU A 17 -15.91 0.53 -12.14
CA GLU A 17 -14.59 0.16 -12.66
C GLU A 17 -13.39 0.69 -11.86
N GLU A 18 -13.45 0.61 -10.53
CA GLU A 18 -12.25 0.84 -9.72
C GLU A 18 -11.40 -0.43 -9.67
N VAL A 19 -10.55 -0.63 -10.69
CA VAL A 19 -9.58 -1.73 -10.71
C VAL A 19 -8.49 -1.44 -9.69
N LYS A 20 -8.44 -2.24 -8.62
CA LYS A 20 -7.33 -2.26 -7.68
C LYS A 20 -6.39 -3.40 -8.02
N LEU A 21 -5.10 -3.10 -8.14
CA LEU A 21 -4.06 -4.10 -8.25
C LEU A 21 -3.42 -4.33 -6.90
N GLU A 22 -3.08 -5.59 -6.64
CA GLU A 22 -2.31 -6.03 -5.49
C GLU A 22 -0.92 -6.47 -5.97
N ALA A 23 0.11 -5.90 -5.36
CA ALA A 23 1.51 -6.27 -5.57
C ALA A 23 2.11 -6.77 -4.26
N HIS A 24 2.93 -7.82 -4.35
CA HIS A 24 3.67 -8.38 -3.22
C HIS A 24 5.15 -8.09 -3.44
N ILE A 25 5.74 -7.34 -2.51
CA ILE A 25 7.18 -7.09 -2.52
C ILE A 25 7.84 -7.85 -1.39
N LYS A 26 9.03 -8.41 -1.66
CA LYS A 26 9.88 -9.01 -0.63
C LYS A 26 10.81 -7.95 -0.08
N VAL A 27 10.89 -7.86 1.24
CA VAL A 27 11.81 -6.98 1.96
C VAL A 27 12.59 -7.78 2.99
N PRO A 28 13.82 -7.39 3.34
CA PRO A 28 14.52 -8.05 4.45
C PRO A 28 13.70 -8.02 5.73
N SER A 29 13.66 -9.13 6.45
CA SER A 29 12.90 -9.32 7.69
C SER A 29 13.17 -8.20 8.70
N PHE A 30 14.45 -7.87 8.91
CA PHE A 30 14.88 -6.80 9.81
C PHE A 30 14.39 -5.39 9.40
N ALA A 31 14.03 -5.19 8.13
CA ALA A 31 13.57 -3.91 7.59
C ALA A 31 12.05 -3.73 7.70
N ALA A 32 11.28 -4.81 7.84
CA ALA A 32 9.81 -4.77 7.89
C ALA A 32 9.27 -3.87 9.02
N GLY A 33 9.88 -3.91 10.20
CA GLY A 33 9.52 -3.01 11.31
C GLY A 33 9.74 -1.53 11.00
N ARG A 34 10.72 -1.20 10.16
CA ARG A 34 10.99 0.19 9.73
C ARG A 34 9.96 0.67 8.71
N VAL A 35 9.45 -0.22 7.86
CA VAL A 35 8.34 0.08 6.94
C VAL A 35 7.09 0.47 7.73
N ILE A 36 6.78 -0.25 8.82
CA ILE A 36 5.67 0.09 9.73
C ILE A 36 5.97 1.43 10.44
N GLY A 37 7.17 1.57 10.98
CA GLY A 37 7.59 2.73 11.75
C GLY A 37 6.95 2.77 13.15
N LYS A 38 7.43 3.71 13.99
CA LYS A 38 6.95 3.85 15.37
C LYS A 38 5.44 4.15 15.39
N GLY A 39 4.67 3.28 16.04
CA GLY A 39 3.20 3.40 16.12
C GLY A 39 2.49 3.36 14.76
N GLY A 40 3.12 2.80 13.72
CA GLY A 40 2.54 2.78 12.37
C GLY A 40 2.65 4.11 11.61
N LYS A 41 3.39 5.11 12.13
CA LYS A 41 3.44 6.45 11.52
C LYS A 41 3.96 6.42 10.09
N THR A 42 4.99 5.63 9.81
CA THR A 42 5.63 5.56 8.49
C THR A 42 4.69 4.90 7.46
N VAL A 43 4.09 3.76 7.80
CA VAL A 43 3.14 3.11 6.89
C VAL A 43 1.89 3.96 6.68
N ASN A 44 1.41 4.69 7.69
CA ASN A 44 0.29 5.62 7.53
C ASN A 44 0.64 6.78 6.60
N GLU A 45 1.85 7.33 6.71
CA GLU A 45 2.32 8.37 5.79
C GLU A 45 2.43 7.86 4.36
N LEU A 46 3.00 6.66 4.15
CA LEU A 46 3.09 6.03 2.83
C LEU A 46 1.70 5.86 2.19
N GLN A 47 0.72 5.36 2.94
CA GLN A 47 -0.65 5.19 2.47
C GLN A 47 -1.31 6.54 2.13
N ASN A 48 -1.10 7.57 2.95
CA ASN A 48 -1.64 8.92 2.72
C ASN A 48 -1.05 9.61 1.48
N LEU A 49 0.24 9.39 1.21
CA LEU A 49 0.94 9.97 0.08
C LEU A 49 0.56 9.28 -1.23
N THR A 50 0.51 7.95 -1.22
CA THR A 50 0.31 7.12 -2.42
C THR A 50 -1.15 6.82 -2.72
N SER A 51 -2.04 6.97 -1.73
CA SER A 51 -3.42 6.48 -1.77
C SER A 51 -3.52 4.96 -2.04
N ALA A 52 -2.44 4.23 -1.80
CA ALA A 52 -2.42 2.78 -1.75
C ALA A 52 -2.59 2.30 -0.31
N GLU A 53 -3.17 1.13 -0.14
CA GLU A 53 -3.16 0.35 1.09
C GLU A 53 -1.82 -0.41 1.18
N VAL A 54 -1.15 -0.32 2.33
CA VAL A 54 0.14 -0.97 2.56
C VAL A 54 0.04 -1.82 3.81
N VAL A 55 0.15 -3.13 3.65
CA VAL A 55 0.01 -4.11 4.73
C VAL A 55 1.30 -4.92 4.88
N VAL A 56 1.83 -4.92 6.10
CA VAL A 56 2.92 -5.83 6.52
C VAL A 56 2.29 -6.90 7.42
N PRO A 57 2.03 -8.12 6.93
CA PRO A 57 1.49 -9.20 7.76
C PRO A 57 2.41 -9.46 8.96
N ARG A 58 1.83 -9.62 10.16
CA ARG A 58 2.60 -9.68 11.42
C ARG A 58 3.23 -11.05 11.67
N ASP A 59 2.53 -12.12 11.30
CA ASP A 59 2.91 -13.50 11.61
C ASP A 59 3.59 -14.18 10.41
N GLN A 60 4.62 -13.53 9.87
CA GLN A 60 5.39 -14.06 8.73
C GLN A 60 6.65 -14.75 9.22
N THR A 61 6.91 -15.95 8.72
CA THR A 61 8.22 -16.58 8.80
C THR A 61 9.07 -16.09 7.63
N PRO A 62 10.29 -15.58 7.86
CA PRO A 62 11.20 -15.20 6.78
C PRO A 62 11.49 -16.39 5.86
N ASP A 63 11.67 -16.12 4.57
CA ASP A 63 12.06 -17.15 3.60
C ASP A 63 13.56 -17.50 3.69
N GLU A 64 14.05 -18.37 2.79
CA GLU A 64 15.45 -18.78 2.73
C GLU A 64 16.46 -17.64 2.54
N ASN A 65 15.99 -16.45 2.14
CA ASN A 65 16.80 -15.25 1.95
C ASN A 65 16.60 -14.21 3.08
N ASP A 66 15.99 -14.61 4.21
CA ASP A 66 15.61 -13.75 5.33
C ASP A 66 14.68 -12.58 4.90
N GLN A 67 13.73 -12.86 4.00
CA GLN A 67 12.78 -11.87 3.50
C GLN A 67 11.34 -12.16 3.94
N VAL A 68 10.56 -11.10 4.14
CA VAL A 68 9.11 -11.13 4.39
C VAL A 68 8.36 -10.33 3.34
N VAL A 69 7.07 -10.59 3.19
CA VAL A 69 6.24 -9.94 2.19
C VAL A 69 5.58 -8.67 2.74
N VAL A 70 5.55 -7.62 1.92
CA VAL A 70 4.70 -6.45 2.11
C VAL A 70 3.69 -6.43 0.96
N LYS A 71 2.41 -6.30 1.30
CA LYS A 71 1.32 -6.21 0.33
C LYS A 71 1.01 -4.74 0.07
N ILE A 72 0.91 -4.37 -1.20
CA ILE A 72 0.54 -3.03 -1.63
C ILE A 72 -0.65 -3.15 -2.56
N THR A 73 -1.77 -2.57 -2.18
CA THR A 73 -3.01 -2.59 -2.95
C THR A 73 -3.41 -1.17 -3.30
N GLY A 74 -3.53 -0.85 -4.59
CA GLY A 74 -3.82 0.50 -5.04
C GLY A 74 -4.56 0.52 -6.36
N HIS A 75 -5.04 1.69 -6.74
CA HIS A 75 -5.73 1.86 -8.02
C HIS A 75 -4.76 1.67 -9.18
N PHE A 76 -5.16 0.88 -10.17
CA PHE A 76 -4.49 0.88 -11.45
C PHE A 76 -4.93 2.11 -12.22
N TYR A 77 -4.01 3.04 -12.46
CA TYR A 77 -4.22 4.05 -13.50
C TYR A 77 -4.11 3.36 -14.88
N ALA A 78 -5.10 2.53 -15.24
CA ALA A 78 -5.43 2.35 -16.66
C ALA A 78 -6.16 3.64 -17.06
N SER A 79 -5.65 4.55 -17.88
CA SER A 79 -4.48 4.55 -18.75
C SER A 79 -3.85 5.95 -18.75
N GLN A 80 -2.59 6.05 -19.17
CA GLN A 80 -2.11 7.24 -19.87
C GLN A 80 -3.02 7.56 -21.07
#